data_AF-A0A1Y2M1K5-F1
#
_entry.id   AF-A0A1Y2M1K5-F1
#
_cell.length_a   1.000
_cell.length_b   1.000
_cell.length_c   1.000
_cell.angle_alpha   90.00
_cell.angle_beta   90.00
_cell.angle_gamma   90.00
#
_symmetry.space_group_name_H-M   'P 1'
#
loop_
_entity.id
_entity.type
_entity.pdbx_description
1 polymer ?
#
loop_
_entity_poly.entity_id
_entity_poly.type
_entity_poly.pdbx_seq_one_letter_code
_entity_poly.pdbx_strand_id
1 'polypeptide(L)'
;MADSNGPKIIITLWILTILPLISMLLRLYCKARYSKLFWWDDTLLAIAWILSLNYTVFLQLSVYYGIGQHLKDNQDKTLLPTGVRYMYIGEIFGLFSVPLSKASFCVTLLRLTVVPWQERLLWFIIIIKIQLTFYGTVVITLV
;
A
#
# COMPACT_ATOMS: atom_id res chain seq x y z
N MET A 1 26.59 13.97 17.77
CA MET A 1 26.20 12.91 16.81
C MET A 1 24.70 12.99 16.66
N ALA A 2 24.22 13.73 15.66
CA ALA A 2 22.79 13.95 15.45
C ALA A 2 22.22 12.76 14.65
N ASP A 3 21.32 12.02 15.26
CA ASP A 3 20.65 10.87 14.65
C ASP A 3 19.80 11.33 13.45
N SER A 4 20.35 11.16 12.25
CA SER A 4 19.61 11.34 11.01
C SER A 4 18.57 10.22 10.91
N ASN A 5 17.28 10.55 11.06
CA ASN A 5 16.19 9.57 11.11
C ASN A 5 15.69 9.14 9.72
N GLY A 6 16.09 9.85 8.65
CA GLY A 6 15.75 9.51 7.26
C GLY A 6 16.11 8.07 6.86
N PRO A 7 17.35 7.60 7.09
CA PRO A 7 17.75 6.22 6.81
C PRO A 7 16.90 5.16 7.55
N LYS A 8 16.48 5.43 8.79
CA LYS A 8 15.67 4.49 9.59
C LYS A 8 14.28 4.28 8.99
N ILE A 9 13.69 5.34 8.44
CA ILE A 9 12.37 5.30 7.76
C ILE A 9 12.46 4.43 6.51
N ILE A 10 13.50 4.65 5.69
CA ILE A 10 13.76 3.91 4.45
C ILE A 10 13.88 2.41 4.73
N ILE A 11 14.70 2.04 5.72
CA ILE A 11 14.92 0.64 6.10
C ILE A 11 13.61 -0.01 6.53
N THR A 12 12.83 0.68 7.36
CA THR A 12 11.54 0.15 7.85
C THR A 12 10.53 -0.05 6.73
N LEU A 13 10.46 0.90 5.79
CA LEU A 13 9.59 0.81 4.61
C LEU A 13 9.92 -0.39 3.72
N TRP A 14 11.20 -0.62 3.44
CA TRP A 14 11.62 -1.77 2.62
C TRP A 14 11.35 -3.10 3.31
N ILE A 15 11.57 -3.21 4.62
CA ILE A 15 11.23 -4.42 5.39
C ILE A 15 9.72 -4.70 5.32
N LEU A 16 8.90 -3.67 5.50
CA LEU A 16 7.44 -3.78 5.46
C LEU A 16 6.91 -4.20 4.08
N THR A 17 7.67 -3.97 3.00
CA THR A 17 7.30 -4.32 1.63
C THR A 17 7.83 -5.70 1.19
N ILE A 18 9.01 -6.10 1.67
CA ILE A 18 9.58 -7.42 1.39
C ILE A 18 8.83 -8.52 2.17
N LEU A 19 8.40 -8.24 3.40
CA LEU A 19 7.66 -9.22 4.21
C LEU A 19 6.38 -9.74 3.53
N PRO A 20 5.46 -8.89 3.00
CA PRO A 20 4.28 -9.35 2.28
C PRO A 20 4.61 -10.00 0.94
N LEU A 21 5.70 -9.60 0.25
CA LEU A 21 6.18 -10.28 -0.96
C LEU A 21 6.47 -11.76 -0.68
N ILE A 22 7.24 -12.05 0.38
CA ILE A 22 7.64 -13.41 0.73
C ILE A 22 6.40 -14.26 1.07
N SER A 23 5.49 -13.71 1.88
CA SER A 23 4.22 -14.36 2.23
C SER A 23 3.36 -14.65 1.01
N MET A 24 3.29 -13.70 0.06
CA MET A 24 2.54 -13.84 -1.19
C MET A 24 3.15 -14.91 -2.10
N LEU A 25 4.47 -14.90 -2.30
CA LEU A 25 5.17 -15.90 -3.12
C LEU A 25 4.99 -17.31 -2.55
N LEU A 26 5.08 -17.46 -1.23
CA LEU A 26 4.86 -18.75 -0.57
C LEU A 26 3.43 -19.26 -0.77
N ARG A 27 2.43 -18.38 -0.66
CA ARG A 27 1.02 -18.72 -0.94
C ARG A 27 0.81 -19.13 -2.39
N LEU A 28 1.36 -18.37 -3.34
CA LEU A 28 1.32 -18.69 -4.76
C LEU A 28 1.98 -20.04 -5.05
N TYR A 29 3.13 -20.31 -4.45
CA TYR A 29 3.86 -21.56 -4.64
C TYR A 29 3.09 -22.77 -4.12
N CYS A 30 2.58 -22.71 -2.88
CA CYS A 30 1.75 -23.78 -2.30
C CYS A 30 0.49 -24.03 -3.13
N LYS A 31 -0.18 -22.97 -3.58
CA LYS A 31 -1.43 -23.05 -4.35
C LYS A 31 -1.17 -23.53 -5.79
N ALA A 32 -0.12 -23.07 -6.45
CA ALA A 32 0.28 -23.56 -7.79
C ALA A 32 0.69 -25.03 -7.76
N ARG A 33 1.27 -25.50 -6.64
CA ARG A 33 1.62 -26.91 -6.44
C ARG A 33 0.39 -27.81 -6.21
N TYR A 34 -0.63 -27.32 -5.51
CA TYR A 34 -1.80 -28.13 -5.09
C TYR A 34 -3.08 -27.92 -5.92
N SER A 35 -3.25 -26.80 -6.63
CA SER A 35 -4.48 -26.47 -7.35
C SER A 35 -4.21 -26.19 -8.83
N LYS A 36 -4.81 -27.02 -9.70
CA LYS A 36 -4.69 -26.93 -11.18
C LYS A 36 -5.59 -25.86 -11.80
N LEU A 37 -6.41 -25.14 -11.01
CA LEU A 37 -7.44 -24.21 -11.49
C LEU A 37 -7.03 -22.75 -11.20
N PHE A 38 -6.04 -22.26 -11.94
CA PHE A 38 -5.82 -20.81 -12.12
C PHE A 38 -7.02 -20.24 -12.91
N TRP A 39 -7.39 -18.95 -12.86
CA TRP A 39 -6.93 -18.00 -13.88
C TRP A 39 -7.35 -16.53 -13.59
N TRP A 40 -7.93 -16.19 -12.43
CA TRP A 40 -8.42 -14.81 -12.18
C TRP A 40 -8.23 -14.25 -10.76
N ASP A 41 -8.13 -15.10 -9.74
CA ASP A 41 -8.03 -14.69 -8.33
C ASP A 41 -6.61 -14.18 -7.97
N ASP A 42 -5.58 -14.89 -8.44
CA ASP A 42 -4.19 -14.61 -8.09
C ASP A 42 -3.64 -13.33 -8.76
N THR A 43 -4.19 -12.93 -9.90
CA THR A 43 -3.88 -11.66 -10.57
C THR A 43 -4.30 -10.45 -9.73
N LEU A 44 -5.42 -10.54 -9.01
CA LEU A 44 -5.91 -9.43 -8.17
C LEU A 44 -4.95 -9.15 -7.00
N LEU A 45 -4.46 -10.23 -6.36
CA LEU A 45 -3.48 -10.15 -5.28
C LEU A 45 -2.14 -9.61 -5.78
N ALA A 46 -1.70 -10.03 -6.97
CA ALA A 46 -0.47 -9.52 -7.57
C ALA A 46 -0.54 -8.03 -7.90
N ILE A 47 -1.68 -7.57 -8.42
CA ILE A 47 -1.92 -6.15 -8.68
C ILE A 47 -1.89 -5.34 -7.37
N ALA A 48 -2.51 -5.86 -6.29
CA ALA A 48 -2.47 -5.19 -4.99
C ALA A 48 -1.05 -5.06 -4.42
N TRP A 49 -0.23 -6.11 -4.56
CA TRP A 49 1.16 -6.05 -4.12
C TRP A 49 2.00 -5.07 -4.95
N ILE A 50 1.83 -5.04 -6.28
CA ILE A 50 2.49 -4.07 -7.17
C ILE A 50 2.13 -2.63 -6.77
N LEU A 51 0.85 -2.39 -6.43
CA LEU A 51 0.40 -1.07 -6.00
C LEU A 51 1.02 -0.66 -4.66
N SER A 52 1.16 -1.60 -3.73
CA SER A 52 1.88 -1.38 -2.47
C SER A 52 3.37 -1.09 -2.68
N LEU A 53 4.00 -1.76 -3.64
CA LEU A 53 5.39 -1.50 -4.02
C LEU A 53 5.55 -0.08 -4.54
N ASN A 54 4.65 0.34 -5.43
CA ASN A 54 4.66 1.68 -6.00
C ASN A 54 4.56 2.74 -4.89
N TYR A 55 3.66 2.54 -3.90
CA TYR A 55 3.57 3.40 -2.72
C TYR A 55 4.91 3.54 -1.97
N THR A 56 5.59 2.42 -1.71
CA THR A 56 6.91 2.41 -1.05
C THR A 56 7.95 3.20 -1.83
N VAL A 57 7.96 3.08 -3.16
CA VAL A 57 8.90 3.82 -4.03
C VAL A 57 8.62 5.32 -4.01
N PHE A 58 7.34 5.74 -4.05
CA PHE A 58 6.98 7.15 -3.96
C PHE A 58 7.33 7.75 -2.59
N LEU A 59 7.08 7.02 -1.50
CA LEU A 59 7.50 7.42 -0.16
C LEU A 59 9.03 7.55 -0.05
N GLN A 60 9.77 6.59 -0.60
CA GLN A 60 11.23 6.63 -0.64
C GLN A 60 11.74 7.88 -1.36
N LEU A 61 11.16 8.20 -2.51
CA LEU A 61 11.50 9.39 -3.28
C LEU A 61 11.20 10.67 -2.50
N SER A 62 10.08 10.68 -1.79
CA SER A 62 9.69 11.80 -0.95
C SER A 62 10.70 12.01 0.19
N VAL A 63 11.09 10.95 0.92
CA VAL A 63 12.14 10.99 1.97
C VAL A 63 13.47 11.48 1.41
N TYR A 64 13.82 11.08 0.19
CA TYR A 64 15.03 11.55 -0.49
C TYR A 64 14.99 13.07 -0.82
N TYR A 65 13.81 13.61 -1.14
CA TYR A 65 13.59 15.04 -1.42
C TYR A 65 13.47 15.92 -0.16
N GLY A 66 13.78 15.40 1.03
CA GLY A 66 14.01 16.21 2.23
C GLY A 66 12.93 16.14 3.31
N ILE A 67 11.88 15.33 3.15
CA ILE A 67 10.97 15.04 4.27
C ILE A 67 11.63 14.01 5.21
N GLY A 68 12.29 14.49 6.27
CA GLY A 68 12.88 13.65 7.33
C GLY A 68 14.30 13.99 7.75
N GLN A 69 14.99 14.88 7.02
CA GLN A 69 16.20 15.54 7.53
C GLN A 69 15.78 16.71 8.43
N HIS A 70 16.45 16.88 9.57
CA HIS A 70 16.14 17.97 10.50
C HIS A 70 16.16 19.30 9.74
N LEU A 71 15.08 20.07 9.86
CA LEU A 71 14.84 21.41 9.29
C LEU A 71 15.92 22.47 9.59
N LYS A 72 17.03 22.08 10.24
CA LYS A 72 18.10 22.97 10.70
C LYS A 72 19.31 23.07 9.76
N ASP A 73 19.50 22.16 8.79
CA ASP A 73 20.75 22.13 8.00
C ASP A 73 20.57 22.27 6.47
N ASN A 74 19.35 22.20 5.93
CA ASN A 74 19.16 22.35 4.48
C ASN A 74 18.85 23.79 4.09
N GLN A 75 19.88 24.37 3.47
CA GLN A 75 20.02 25.69 2.88
C GLN A 75 19.07 26.01 1.71
N ASP A 76 18.16 25.09 1.33
CA ASP A 76 17.25 25.26 0.19
C ASP A 76 15.77 25.02 0.56
N LYS A 77 15.13 26.08 1.04
CA LYS A 77 13.68 26.18 1.32
C LYS A 77 12.79 25.94 0.09
N THR A 78 13.39 25.85 -1.10
CA THR A 78 12.74 25.68 -2.42
C THR A 78 12.43 24.22 -2.76
N LEU A 79 13.13 23.24 -2.17
CA LEU A 79 12.96 21.81 -2.51
C LEU A 79 11.94 21.09 -1.62
N LEU A 80 11.69 21.61 -0.42
CA LEU A 80 10.65 21.13 0.52
C LEU A 80 9.24 21.02 -0.09
N PRO A 81 8.70 22.02 -0.81
CA PRO A 81 7.36 21.90 -1.41
C PRO A 81 7.29 20.79 -2.47
N THR A 82 8.41 20.48 -3.14
CA THR A 82 8.49 19.38 -4.12
C THR A 82 8.46 18.02 -3.42
N GLY A 83 9.19 17.86 -2.31
CA GLY A 83 9.15 16.63 -1.51
C GLY A 83 7.76 16.32 -0.95
N VAL A 84 7.07 17.34 -0.43
CA VAL A 84 5.70 17.23 0.09
C VAL A 84 4.71 16.84 -1.03
N ARG A 85 4.84 17.38 -2.24
CA ARG A 85 4.03 16.97 -3.40
C ARG A 85 4.18 15.47 -3.71
N TYR A 86 5.40 14.94 -3.71
CA TYR A 86 5.63 13.50 -3.91
C TYR A 86 5.08 12.67 -2.75
N MET A 87 5.09 13.18 -1.52
CA MET A 87 4.48 12.52 -0.37
C MET A 87 2.97 12.35 -0.57
N TYR A 88 2.28 13.44 -0.95
CA TYR A 88 0.84 13.41 -1.21
C TYR A 88 0.47 12.46 -2.35
N ILE A 89 1.24 12.47 -3.44
CA ILE A 89 1.05 11.52 -4.55
C ILE A 89 1.21 10.09 -4.04
N GLY A 90 2.25 9.82 -3.26
CA GLY A 90 2.46 8.53 -2.60
C GLY A 90 1.27 8.14 -1.74
N GLU A 91 0.83 8.99 -0.82
CA GLU A 91 -0.32 8.76 0.06
C GLU A 91 -1.59 8.39 -0.71
N ILE A 92 -1.86 9.02 -1.86
CA ILE A 92 -2.99 8.64 -2.72
C ILE A 92 -2.84 7.19 -3.19
N PHE A 93 -1.68 6.79 -3.71
CA PHE A 93 -1.41 5.40 -4.11
C PHE A 93 -1.52 4.41 -2.93
N GLY A 94 -1.04 4.79 -1.75
CA GLY A 94 -1.17 4.01 -0.53
C GLY A 94 -2.64 3.82 -0.13
N LEU A 95 -3.44 4.90 -0.19
CA LEU A 95 -4.87 4.87 0.11
C LEU A 95 -5.66 3.97 -0.83
N PHE A 96 -5.24 3.81 -2.09
CA PHE A 96 -5.82 2.83 -3.02
C PHE A 96 -5.32 1.39 -2.75
N SER A 97 -4.07 1.22 -2.32
CA SER A 97 -3.50 -0.10 -2.02
C SER A 97 -4.15 -0.80 -0.82
N VAL A 98 -4.48 -0.05 0.24
CA VAL A 98 -5.10 -0.61 1.46
C VAL A 98 -6.45 -1.32 1.21
N PRO A 99 -7.45 -0.69 0.55
CA PRO A 99 -8.72 -1.36 0.25
C PRO A 99 -8.52 -2.51 -0.75
N LEU A 100 -7.62 -2.37 -1.72
CA LEU A 100 -7.35 -3.41 -2.71
C LEU A 100 -6.70 -4.66 -2.08
N SER A 101 -5.82 -4.46 -1.09
CA SER A 101 -5.21 -5.54 -0.30
C SER A 101 -6.25 -6.27 0.55
N LYS A 102 -7.16 -5.53 1.19
CA LYS A 102 -8.26 -6.13 1.95
C LYS A 102 -9.27 -6.84 1.04
N ALA A 103 -9.59 -6.27 -0.12
CA ALA A 103 -10.45 -6.90 -1.11
C ALA A 103 -9.86 -8.23 -1.59
N SER A 104 -8.57 -8.27 -1.91
CA SER A 104 -7.88 -9.51 -2.32
C SER A 104 -7.94 -10.60 -1.24
N PHE A 105 -7.68 -10.24 0.01
CA PHE A 105 -7.79 -11.19 1.13
C PHE A 105 -9.23 -11.69 1.32
N CYS A 106 -10.21 -10.80 1.20
CA CYS A 106 -11.62 -11.14 1.32
C CYS A 106 -12.09 -12.07 0.21
N VAL A 107 -11.64 -11.88 -1.04
CA VAL A 107 -11.97 -12.76 -2.16
C VAL A 107 -11.37 -14.16 -1.95
N THR A 108 -10.15 -14.26 -1.44
CA THR A 108 -9.56 -15.56 -1.05
C THR A 108 -10.41 -16.26 0.03
N LEU A 109 -10.91 -15.51 1.01
CA LEU A 109 -11.75 -16.03 2.09
C LEU A 109 -13.15 -16.43 1.59
N LEU A 110 -13.72 -15.66 0.65
CA LEU A 110 -14.99 -15.97 -0.01
C LEU A 110 -14.90 -17.29 -0.79
N ARG A 111 -13.79 -17.55 -1.46
CA ARG A 111 -13.58 -18.84 -2.15
C ARG A 111 -13.50 -20.02 -1.17
N LEU A 112 -13.12 -19.77 0.08
CA LEU A 112 -13.02 -20.79 1.12
C LEU A 112 -14.35 -20.99 1.88
N THR A 113 -15.20 -19.97 1.93
CA THR A 113 -16.49 -20.04 2.61
C THR A 113 -17.64 -20.29 1.64
N VAL A 114 -18.37 -21.37 1.86
CA VAL A 114 -19.56 -21.78 1.07
C VAL A 114 -20.81 -20.93 1.41
N VAL A 115 -20.73 -19.94 2.31
CA VAL A 115 -21.90 -19.25 2.90
C VAL A 115 -22.18 -17.90 2.20
N PRO A 116 -23.35 -17.71 1.57
CA PRO A 116 -23.67 -16.53 0.75
C PRO A 116 -23.86 -15.23 1.56
N TRP A 117 -24.04 -15.30 2.88
CA TRP A 117 -24.12 -14.12 3.74
C TRP A 117 -22.79 -13.36 3.82
N GLN A 118 -21.67 -14.09 3.76
CA GLN A 118 -20.34 -13.48 3.83
C GLN A 118 -20.02 -12.69 2.56
N GLU A 119 -20.52 -13.13 1.40
CA GLU A 119 -20.37 -12.41 0.12
C GLU A 119 -20.92 -10.99 0.19
N ARG A 120 -22.14 -10.83 0.69
CA ARG A 120 -22.77 -9.51 0.82
C ARG A 120 -22.03 -8.62 1.82
N LEU A 121 -21.56 -9.18 2.93
CA LEU A 121 -20.77 -8.44 3.92
C LEU A 121 -19.45 -7.94 3.34
N LEU A 122 -18.79 -8.76 2.51
CA LEU A 122 -17.55 -8.39 1.85
C LEU A 122 -17.77 -7.27 0.83
N TRP A 123 -18.83 -7.36 0.02
CA TRP A 123 -19.18 -6.31 -0.92
C TRP A 123 -19.49 -4.99 -0.20
N PHE A 124 -20.17 -5.06 0.95
CA PHE A 124 -20.46 -3.91 1.81
C PHE A 124 -19.19 -3.28 2.39
N ILE A 125 -18.24 -4.09 2.87
CA ILE A 125 -16.94 -3.61 3.37
C ILE A 125 -16.14 -2.94 2.25
N ILE A 126 -16.14 -3.49 1.04
CA ILE A 126 -15.44 -2.90 -0.12
C ILE A 126 -16.04 -1.53 -0.46
N ILE A 127 -17.36 -1.40 -0.54
CA ILE A 127 -18.02 -0.11 -0.81
C ILE A 127 -17.70 0.91 0.28
N ILE A 128 -17.87 0.53 1.55
CA ILE A 128 -17.59 1.44 2.67
C ILE A 128 -16.13 1.91 2.63
N LYS A 129 -15.19 1.00 2.32
CA LYS A 129 -13.77 1.36 2.23
C LYS A 129 -13.47 2.28 1.04
N ILE A 130 -14.08 2.04 -0.11
CA ILE A 130 -13.95 2.93 -1.28
C ILE A 130 -14.50 4.32 -0.97
N GLN A 131 -15.67 4.40 -0.34
CA GLN A 131 -16.27 5.67 0.05
C GLN A 131 -15.39 6.40 1.07
N LEU A 132 -14.91 5.70 2.09
CA LEU A 132 -14.00 6.28 3.09
C LEU A 132 -12.71 6.81 2.44
N THR A 133 -12.11 6.06 1.51
CA THR A 133 -10.94 6.52 0.75
C THR A 133 -11.27 7.77 -0.04
N PHE A 134 -12.39 7.82 -0.74
CA PHE A 134 -12.82 9.00 -1.50
C PHE A 134 -13.00 10.24 -0.60
N TYR A 135 -13.66 10.10 0.55
CA TYR A 135 -13.75 11.17 1.54
C TYR A 135 -12.37 11.61 2.05
N GLY A 136 -11.47 10.65 2.30
CA GLY A 136 -10.10 10.92 2.72
C GLY A 136 -9.32 11.76 1.70
N THR A 137 -9.35 11.40 0.42
CA THR A 137 -8.66 12.16 -0.63
C THR A 137 -9.23 13.57 -0.78
N VAL A 138 -10.56 13.72 -0.67
CA VAL A 138 -11.22 15.04 -0.73
C VAL A 138 -10.81 15.93 0.44
N VAL A 139 -10.80 15.39 1.66
CA VAL A 139 -10.36 16.13 2.86
C VAL A 139 -8.89 16.55 2.75
N ILE A 140 -8.02 15.63 2.32
CA ILE A 140 -6.58 15.93 2.14
C ILE A 140 -6.36 17.01 1.07
N THR A 141 -7.19 17.06 0.03
CA THR A 141 -7.09 18.07 -1.04
C THR A 141 -7.61 19.45 -0.60
N LEU A 142 -8.47 19.48 0.43
CA LEU A 142 -9.10 20.70 0.94
C LEU A 142 -8.29 21.40 2.06
N VAL A 143 -7.35 20.68 2.69
CA VAL A 143 -6.46 21.19 3.76
C VAL A 143 -5.16 21.69 3.16
#